data_AF-A0A4R2T3F5-F1
#
_entry.id   AF-A0A4R2T3F5-F1
#
_cell.length_a   1.000
_cell.length_b   1.000
_cell.length_c   1.000
_cell.angle_alpha   90.00
_cell.angle_beta   90.00
_cell.angle_gamma   90.00
#
_symmetry.space_group_name_H-M   'P 1'
#
loop_
_entity.id
_entity.type
_entity.pdbx_description
1 polymer ?
#
loop_
_entity_poly.entity_id
_entity_poly.type
_entity_poly.pdbx_seq_one_letter_code
_entity_poly.pdbx_strand_id
1 'polypeptide(L)'
;MLRNVLICLVFFMSSCLPLEPSKGGVTYYNYCNTEVVVGWDDNTFDNFSLKPNQAENRFFTYNDEVKVAFEKRYFIKNGLKNRFHIEQYLEARYNLIACPENAKPTGDGNWIRAK
;
A
#
# COMPACT_ATOMS: atom_id res chain seq x y z
N MET A 1 10.51 47.82 -27.54
CA MET A 1 9.38 47.46 -26.65
C MET A 1 8.93 45.99 -26.80
N LEU A 2 8.97 45.38 -27.99
CA LEU A 2 8.58 43.98 -28.21
C LEU A 2 9.40 42.92 -27.43
N ARG A 3 10.68 43.20 -27.14
CA ARG A 3 11.60 42.26 -26.48
C ARG A 3 11.28 42.03 -24.99
N ASN A 4 10.68 43.02 -24.32
CA ASN A 4 10.35 42.92 -22.89
C ASN A 4 9.00 42.21 -22.65
N VAL A 5 8.09 42.23 -23.63
CA VAL A 5 6.81 41.52 -23.57
C VAL A 5 7.01 40.01 -23.73
N LEU A 6 7.98 39.60 -24.56
CA LEU A 6 8.28 38.18 -24.78
C LEU A 6 8.83 37.48 -23.53
N ILE A 7 9.57 38.19 -22.68
CA ILE A 7 10.18 37.62 -21.46
C ILE A 7 9.12 37.35 -20.39
N CYS A 8 8.05 38.15 -20.32
CA CYS A 8 6.95 37.92 -19.37
C CYS A 8 6.15 36.65 -19.70
N LEU A 9 5.97 36.31 -20.98
CA LEU A 9 5.22 35.12 -21.41
C LEU A 9 5.90 33.79 -21.02
N VAL A 10 7.23 33.76 -20.93
CA VAL A 10 7.98 32.54 -20.57
C VAL A 10 7.89 32.23 -19.06
N PHE A 11 7.79 33.26 -18.21
CA PHE A 11 7.66 33.09 -16.76
C PHE A 11 6.25 32.65 -16.30
N PHE A 12 5.20 32.93 -17.08
CA PHE A 12 3.84 32.48 -16.76
C PHE A 12 3.58 31.01 -17.10
N MET A 13 4.45 30.35 -17.86
CA MET A 13 4.29 28.94 -18.26
C MET A 13 5.04 27.94 -17.36
N SER A 14 5.87 28.42 -16.42
CA SER A 14 6.64 27.55 -15.50
C SER A 14 5.97 27.32 -14.15
N SER A 15 4.77 27.87 -13.91
CA SER A 15 4.08 27.86 -12.61
C SER A 15 3.03 26.74 -12.45
N CYS A 16 3.15 25.63 -13.17
CA CYS A 16 2.28 24.46 -12.99
C CYS A 16 2.99 23.13 -13.29
N LEU A 17 3.91 22.70 -12.42
CA LEU A 17 4.11 21.27 -12.23
C LEU A 17 4.08 20.96 -10.73
N PRO A 18 2.90 20.74 -10.14
CA PRO A 18 2.85 19.96 -8.92
C PRO A 18 3.20 18.53 -9.33
N LEU A 19 4.49 18.17 -9.26
CA LEU A 19 4.91 16.77 -9.25
C LEU A 19 4.49 16.19 -7.89
N GLU A 20 3.18 16.01 -7.71
CA GLU A 20 2.69 15.22 -6.58
C GLU A 20 3.25 13.81 -6.74
N PRO A 21 3.80 13.21 -5.67
CA PRO A 21 4.31 11.86 -5.76
C PRO A 21 3.20 10.90 -6.14
N SER A 22 3.49 9.99 -7.08
CA SER A 22 2.54 8.96 -7.51
C SER A 22 2.08 8.15 -6.29
N LYS A 23 0.77 7.85 -6.22
CA LYS A 23 0.18 7.09 -5.11
C LYS A 23 -0.12 5.67 -5.54
N GLY A 24 0.38 4.70 -4.78
CA GLY A 24 0.01 3.29 -4.90
C GLY A 24 -1.12 2.92 -3.94
N GLY A 25 -1.70 1.73 -4.14
CA GLY A 25 -2.72 1.15 -3.27
C GLY A 25 -2.28 -0.18 -2.69
N VAL A 26 -2.57 -0.38 -1.41
CA VAL A 26 -2.32 -1.63 -0.71
C VAL A 26 -3.60 -2.12 -0.05
N THR A 27 -3.92 -3.40 -0.23
CA THR A 27 -5.03 -4.04 0.46
C THR A 27 -4.47 -5.03 1.48
N TYR A 28 -4.82 -4.84 2.74
CA TYR A 28 -4.51 -5.79 3.80
C TYR A 28 -5.68 -6.74 3.96
N TYR A 29 -5.42 -8.04 3.95
CA TYR A 29 -6.42 -9.07 4.18
C TYR A 29 -6.12 -9.85 5.44
N ASN A 30 -7.14 -10.12 6.25
CA ASN A 30 -7.06 -11.07 7.36
C ASN A 30 -7.85 -12.34 7.06
N TYR A 31 -7.17 -13.41 6.62
CA TYR A 31 -7.77 -14.74 6.52
C TYR A 31 -7.44 -15.66 7.70
N CYS A 32 -6.88 -15.12 8.77
CA CYS A 32 -6.78 -15.84 10.03
C CYS A 32 -8.17 -16.02 10.66
N ASN A 33 -8.31 -17.00 11.56
CA ASN A 33 -9.56 -17.25 12.28
C ASN A 33 -9.74 -16.32 13.49
N THR A 34 -8.78 -15.43 13.74
CA THR A 34 -8.76 -14.48 14.85
C THR A 34 -8.47 -13.07 14.33
N GLU A 35 -8.81 -12.07 15.13
CA GLU A 35 -8.35 -10.70 14.88
C GLU A 35 -6.82 -10.66 14.85
N VAL A 36 -6.26 -9.82 13.98
CA VAL A 36 -4.82 -9.55 13.91
C VAL A 36 -4.56 -8.07 14.03
N VAL A 37 -3.46 -7.70 14.67
CA VAL A 37 -2.99 -6.31 14.74
C VAL A 37 -1.89 -6.12 13.71
N VAL A 38 -2.07 -5.21 12.77
CA VAL A 38 -1.07 -4.85 11.77
C VAL A 38 -0.14 -3.80 12.36
N GLY A 39 1.17 -4.01 12.17
CA GLY A 39 2.22 -3.12 12.64
C GLY A 39 3.42 -3.02 11.70
N TRP A 40 4.37 -2.15 12.07
CA TRP A 40 5.57 -1.82 11.29
C TRP A 40 6.82 -1.92 12.16
N ASP A 41 7.93 -2.39 11.58
CA ASP A 41 9.20 -2.55 12.30
C ASP A 41 9.78 -1.22 12.81
N ASP A 42 9.43 -0.11 12.16
CA ASP A 42 9.91 1.24 12.47
C ASP A 42 8.90 2.08 13.26
N ASN A 43 7.75 1.52 13.66
CA ASN A 43 6.67 2.20 14.37
C ASN A 43 6.22 3.54 13.70
N THR A 44 6.40 3.68 12.38
CA THR A 44 6.08 4.93 11.67
C THR A 44 4.59 5.21 11.54
N PHE A 45 3.74 4.20 11.73
CA PHE A 45 2.29 4.31 11.62
C PHE A 45 1.60 3.69 12.82
N ASP A 46 0.42 4.23 13.14
CA ASP A 46 -0.45 3.66 14.16
C ASP A 46 -0.91 2.25 13.74
N ASN A 47 -0.74 1.32 14.67
CA ASN A 47 -1.24 -0.03 14.53
C ASN A 47 -2.76 -0.02 14.32
N PHE A 48 -3.25 -0.97 13.52
CA PHE A 48 -4.67 -1.14 13.31
C PHE A 48 -5.06 -2.62 13.35
N SER A 49 -6.30 -2.88 13.76
CA SER A 49 -6.83 -4.24 13.87
C SER A 49 -7.65 -4.61 12.64
N LEU A 50 -7.49 -5.87 12.19
CA LEU A 50 -8.34 -6.47 11.18
C LEU A 50 -9.08 -7.67 11.78
N LYS A 51 -10.41 -7.63 11.76
CA LYS A 51 -11.25 -8.78 12.17
C LYS A 51 -11.10 -9.95 11.18
N PRO A 52 -11.48 -11.18 11.58
CA PRO A 52 -11.47 -12.32 10.67
C PRO A 52 -12.24 -12.02 9.37
N ASN A 53 -11.64 -12.36 8.24
CA ASN A 53 -12.17 -12.15 6.89
C ASN A 53 -12.41 -10.68 6.50
N GLN A 54 -11.81 -9.73 7.23
CA GLN A 54 -11.83 -8.31 6.89
C GLN A 54 -10.69 -7.99 5.92
N ALA A 55 -10.96 -7.03 5.03
CA ALA A 55 -9.96 -6.37 4.22
C ALA A 55 -9.94 -4.86 4.49
N GLU A 56 -8.78 -4.22 4.38
CA GLU A 56 -8.64 -2.77 4.50
C GLU A 56 -7.73 -2.23 3.40
N ASN A 57 -8.24 -1.23 2.68
CA ASN A 57 -7.50 -0.54 1.61
C ASN A 57 -6.80 0.69 2.19
N ARG A 58 -5.52 0.83 1.90
CA ARG A 58 -4.73 2.03 2.23
C ARG A 58 -3.92 2.49 1.02
N PHE A 59 -3.45 3.73 1.09
CA PHE A 59 -2.59 4.32 0.06
C PHE A 59 -1.18 4.50 0.56
N PHE A 60 -0.22 4.56 -0.35
CA PHE A 60 1.18 4.85 -0.05
C PHE A 60 1.80 5.68 -1.16
N THR A 61 2.87 6.40 -0.84
CA THR A 61 3.70 7.10 -1.82
C THR A 61 4.52 6.07 -2.59
N TYR A 62 4.31 5.99 -3.90
CA TYR A 62 5.01 5.05 -4.78
C TYR A 62 6.46 5.48 -5.00
N ASN A 63 7.38 4.55 -4.75
CA ASN A 63 8.80 4.62 -5.07
C ASN A 63 9.32 3.20 -5.34
N ASP A 64 10.55 3.08 -5.82
CA ASP A 64 11.13 1.77 -6.18
C ASP A 64 11.40 0.87 -4.95
N GLU A 65 11.33 1.41 -3.74
CA GLU A 65 11.62 0.71 -2.47
C GLU A 65 10.35 0.22 -1.75
N VAL A 66 9.17 0.41 -2.34
CA VAL A 66 7.87 0.06 -1.74
C VAL A 66 7.81 -1.41 -1.28
N LYS A 67 8.36 -2.33 -2.07
CA LYS A 67 8.36 -3.75 -1.73
C LYS A 67 9.14 -4.01 -0.43
N VAL A 68 10.32 -3.40 -0.28
CA VAL A 68 11.14 -3.50 0.93
C VAL A 68 10.42 -2.89 2.13
N ALA A 69 9.68 -1.79 1.93
CA ALA A 69 8.86 -1.20 2.97
C ALA A 69 7.72 -2.13 3.43
N PHE A 70 7.15 -2.94 2.54
CA PHE A 70 6.12 -3.91 2.89
C PHE A 70 6.67 -5.14 3.60
N GLU A 71 7.89 -5.56 3.30
CA GLU A 71 8.56 -6.64 4.02
C GLU A 71 8.80 -6.30 5.51
N LYS A 72 8.94 -5.01 5.83
CA LYS A 72 9.00 -4.49 7.22
C LYS A 72 7.65 -4.49 7.94
N ARG A 73 6.54 -4.72 7.22
CA ARG A 73 5.21 -4.83 7.83
C ARG A 73 5.00 -6.23 8.39
N TYR A 74 4.24 -6.30 9.47
CA TYR A 74 3.92 -7.56 10.13
C TYR A 74 2.50 -7.53 10.69
N PHE A 75 1.99 -8.70 11.04
CA PHE A 75 0.78 -8.82 11.84
C PHE A 75 1.05 -9.63 13.09
N ILE A 76 0.36 -9.28 14.17
CA ILE A 76 0.41 -10.01 15.44
C ILE A 76 -0.81 -10.93 15.48
N LYS A 77 -0.58 -12.23 15.62
CA LYS A 77 -1.59 -13.26 15.81
C LYS A 77 -1.23 -14.04 17.07
N ASN A 78 -2.13 -14.10 18.04
CA ASN A 78 -1.91 -14.78 19.32
C ASN A 78 -0.62 -14.34 20.04
N GLY A 79 -0.31 -13.03 20.01
CA GLY A 79 0.90 -12.46 20.60
C GLY A 79 2.20 -12.70 19.82
N LEU A 80 2.15 -13.44 18.71
CA LEU A 80 3.32 -13.71 17.87
C LEU A 80 3.33 -12.82 16.63
N LYS A 81 4.51 -12.29 16.31
CA LYS A 81 4.77 -11.50 15.11
C LYS A 81 4.94 -12.41 13.90
N ASN A 82 4.16 -12.16 12.85
CA ASN A 82 4.14 -12.94 11.62
C ASN A 82 4.31 -12.02 10.41
N ARG A 83 4.89 -12.55 9.33
CA ARG A 83 5.05 -11.82 8.06
C ARG A 83 3.84 -12.06 7.15
N PHE A 84 3.45 -11.03 6.43
CA PHE A 84 2.43 -11.14 5.38
C PHE A 84 2.98 -11.92 4.18
N HIS A 85 2.10 -12.62 3.49
CA HIS A 85 2.35 -12.92 2.08
C HIS A 85 2.08 -11.66 1.27
N ILE A 86 3.04 -11.27 0.43
CA ILE A 86 2.98 -10.03 -0.35
C ILE A 86 2.83 -10.42 -1.82
N GLU A 87 1.77 -9.94 -2.44
CA GLU A 87 1.52 -10.10 -3.88
C GLU A 87 1.42 -8.72 -4.52
N GLN A 88 2.10 -8.55 -5.66
CA GLN A 88 1.91 -7.40 -6.54
C GLN A 88 1.07 -7.86 -7.73
N TYR A 89 -0.16 -7.34 -7.87
CA TYR A 89 -1.07 -7.76 -8.94
C TYR A 89 -1.12 -6.76 -10.10
N LEU A 90 -0.77 -5.50 -9.86
CA LEU A 90 -0.58 -4.45 -10.88
C LEU A 90 0.55 -3.50 -10.45
N GLU A 91 0.98 -2.63 -11.37
CA GLU A 91 1.90 -1.54 -11.03
C GLU A 91 1.34 -0.70 -9.87
N ALA A 92 2.16 -0.45 -8.86
CA ALA A 92 1.79 0.26 -7.63
C ALA A 92 0.58 -0.31 -6.86
N ARG A 93 0.18 -1.57 -7.09
CA ARG A 93 -0.93 -2.23 -6.40
C ARG A 93 -0.49 -3.54 -5.75
N TYR A 94 -0.69 -3.63 -4.44
CA TYR A 94 -0.20 -4.74 -3.63
C TYR A 94 -1.26 -5.28 -2.68
N ASN A 95 -1.17 -6.58 -2.42
CA ASN A 95 -1.93 -7.27 -1.40
C ASN A 95 -0.99 -7.74 -0.29
N LEU A 96 -1.36 -7.48 0.96
CA LEU A 96 -0.70 -8.01 2.15
C LEU A 96 -1.67 -8.99 2.83
N ILE A 97 -1.38 -10.27 2.69
CA ILE A 97 -2.29 -11.35 3.07
C ILE A 97 -1.81 -12.02 4.36
N ALA A 98 -2.61 -11.94 5.43
CA ALA A 98 -2.39 -12.68 6.67
C ALA A 98 -3.09 -14.05 6.59
N CYS A 99 -2.36 -15.10 7.01
CA CYS A 99 -2.77 -16.50 6.91
C CYS A 99 -3.16 -16.94 5.46
N PRO A 100 -2.23 -16.81 4.49
CA PRO A 100 -2.48 -17.11 3.08
C PRO A 100 -2.89 -18.56 2.81
N GLU A 101 -2.53 -19.50 3.69
CA GLU A 101 -2.94 -20.90 3.62
C GLU A 101 -4.46 -21.12 3.67
N ASN A 102 -5.20 -20.14 4.20
CA ASN A 102 -6.66 -20.15 4.27
C ASN A 102 -7.32 -19.35 3.14
N ALA A 103 -6.57 -19.00 2.10
CA ALA A 103 -7.02 -18.11 1.05
C ALA A 103 -6.56 -18.57 -0.32
N LYS A 104 -7.19 -18.02 -1.36
CA LYS A 104 -6.77 -18.21 -2.75
C LYS A 104 -7.00 -16.94 -3.56
N PRO A 105 -6.15 -16.67 -4.56
CA PRO A 105 -6.36 -15.57 -5.49
C PRO A 105 -7.56 -15.87 -6.40
N THR A 106 -8.29 -14.84 -6.79
CA THR A 106 -9.41 -14.92 -7.76
C THR A 106 -8.99 -14.66 -9.20
N GLY A 107 -7.75 -14.18 -9.41
CA GLY A 107 -7.19 -13.90 -10.73
C GLY A 107 -7.44 -12.47 -11.25
N ASP A 108 -8.24 -11.68 -10.56
CA ASP A 108 -8.53 -10.27 -10.83
C ASP A 108 -7.81 -9.31 -9.86
N GLY A 109 -6.81 -9.82 -9.12
CA GLY A 109 -6.08 -9.07 -8.09
C GLY A 109 -6.74 -9.10 -6.72
N ASN A 110 -7.89 -9.76 -6.54
CA ASN A 110 -8.49 -10.01 -5.23
C ASN A 110 -8.10 -11.37 -4.65
N TRP A 111 -8.32 -11.51 -3.35
CA TRP A 111 -8.22 -12.77 -2.63
C TRP A 111 -9.56 -13.10 -1.96
N ILE A 112 -9.81 -14.40 -1.78
CA ILE A 112 -10.97 -14.89 -1.04
C ILE A 112 -10.55 -16.03 -0.11
N ARG A 113 -11.32 -16.26 0.96
CA ARG A 113 -11.14 -17.41 1.83
C ARG A 113 -11.28 -18.72 1.03
N ALA A 114 -10.31 -19.60 1.16
CA ALA A 114 -10.42 -20.98 0.69
C ALA A 114 -11.44 -21.69 1.59
N LYS A 115 -12.44 -22.32 0.98
CA LYS A 115 -13.51 -23.04 1.69
C LYS A 115 -12.93 -24.19 2.51
#